data_AF-A0A6P4BB36-F1
#
_entry.id   AF-A0A6P4BB36-F1
#
_cell.length_a   1.000
_cell.length_b   1.000
_cell.length_c   1.000
_cell.angle_alpha   90.00
_cell.angle_beta   90.00
_cell.angle_gamma   90.00
#
_symmetry.space_group_name_H-M   'P 1'
#
loop_
_entity.id
_entity.type
_entity.pdbx_description
1 polymer ?
#
loop_
_entity_poly.entity_id
_entity_poly.type
_entity_poly.pdbx_seq_one_letter_code
_entity_poly.pdbx_strand_id
1 'polypeptide(L)'
;MASSSRDQALSLFAAANNHGDVNVKLSSLTQAKDLLLSLDPSLSADLFPFFLELQSSPESLVRKLLIQLIEEIGFKAVDHSPALVSILLTFLRDADPIIVKQSIVSGTNIFCNVFVEMIVQFQQYGKVERWLEGVWMWMLKFKDAVFGIALEPGSAGIKLLGLKFLEIFVLLFTPDNNSPEKSTGEGSRQAANISWLVGGHPLLDPVALKSEANRTIGILLNLLQPGASLPGCLTITVINWIT
;
A
#
# COMPACT_ATOMS: atom_id res chain seq x y z
N MET A 1 -28.62 -2.08 -17.63
CA MET A 1 -27.38 -2.89 -17.77
C MET A 1 -26.54 -2.87 -16.50
N ALA A 2 -26.31 -1.70 -15.86
CA ALA A 2 -25.55 -1.60 -14.60
C ALA A 2 -26.09 -2.45 -13.42
N SER A 3 -27.41 -2.61 -13.29
CA SER A 3 -28.02 -3.46 -12.25
C SER A 3 -27.67 -4.94 -12.39
N SER A 4 -27.69 -5.46 -13.61
CA SER A 4 -27.34 -6.86 -13.90
C SER A 4 -25.87 -7.17 -13.58
N SER A 5 -24.96 -6.25 -13.86
CA SER A 5 -23.53 -6.42 -13.55
C SER A 5 -23.25 -6.32 -12.05
N ARG A 6 -23.98 -5.47 -11.32
CA ARG A 6 -23.92 -5.41 -9.85
C ARG A 6 -24.36 -6.72 -9.21
N ASP A 7 -25.52 -7.25 -9.61
CA ASP A 7 -26.05 -8.51 -9.07
C ASP A 7 -25.11 -9.69 -9.37
N GLN A 8 -24.50 -9.67 -10.56
CA GLN A 8 -23.47 -10.64 -10.92
C GLN A 8 -22.24 -10.54 -10.02
N ALA A 9 -21.72 -9.35 -9.76
CA ALA A 9 -20.57 -9.16 -8.86
C ALA A 9 -20.87 -9.69 -7.45
N LEU A 10 -22.02 -9.36 -6.89
CA LEU A 10 -22.47 -9.84 -5.58
C LEU A 10 -22.59 -11.38 -5.56
N SER A 11 -23.11 -11.98 -6.63
CA SER A 11 -23.20 -13.44 -6.74
C SER A 11 -21.82 -14.12 -6.75
N LEU A 12 -20.83 -13.50 -7.41
CA LEU A 12 -19.47 -14.01 -7.48
C LEU A 12 -18.74 -13.88 -6.14
N PHE A 13 -18.92 -12.78 -5.41
CA PHE A 13 -18.39 -12.64 -4.06
C PHE A 13 -19.03 -13.61 -3.07
N ALA A 14 -20.35 -13.82 -3.17
CA ALA A 14 -21.03 -14.82 -2.34
C ALA A 14 -20.52 -16.24 -2.63
N ALA A 15 -20.27 -16.58 -3.90
CA ALA A 15 -19.65 -17.85 -4.28
C ALA A 15 -18.22 -17.97 -3.74
N ALA A 16 -17.42 -16.90 -3.84
CA ALA A 16 -16.06 -16.86 -3.31
C ALA A 16 -15.99 -17.07 -1.79
N ASN A 17 -16.97 -16.58 -1.03
CA ASN A 17 -17.02 -16.78 0.42
C ASN A 17 -17.50 -18.19 0.81
N ASN A 18 -18.54 -18.70 0.15
CA ASN A 18 -19.30 -19.84 0.67
C ASN A 18 -19.01 -21.18 -0.01
N HIS A 19 -18.36 -21.21 -1.17
CA HIS A 19 -18.16 -22.46 -1.91
C HIS A 19 -17.15 -23.39 -1.21
N GLY A 20 -17.32 -24.71 -1.29
CA GLY A 20 -16.40 -25.67 -0.64
C GLY A 20 -15.08 -25.92 -1.40
N ASP A 21 -15.09 -25.72 -2.72
CA ASP A 21 -13.90 -25.87 -3.59
C ASP A 21 -13.13 -24.56 -3.75
N VAL A 22 -11.84 -24.58 -3.38
CA VAL A 22 -10.91 -23.44 -3.49
C VAL A 22 -10.74 -22.94 -4.93
N ASN A 23 -10.79 -23.81 -5.95
CA ASN A 23 -10.63 -23.40 -7.34
C ASN A 23 -11.82 -22.58 -7.81
N VAL A 24 -13.02 -22.95 -7.34
CA VAL A 24 -14.24 -22.17 -7.59
C VAL A 24 -14.15 -20.83 -6.85
N LYS A 25 -13.72 -20.81 -5.58
CA LYS A 25 -13.51 -19.54 -4.86
C LYS A 25 -12.57 -18.59 -5.62
N LEU A 26 -11.42 -19.10 -6.06
CA LEU A 26 -10.41 -18.29 -6.76
C LEU A 26 -10.90 -17.80 -8.11
N SER A 27 -11.56 -18.66 -8.90
CA SER A 27 -12.11 -18.26 -10.20
C SER A 27 -13.26 -17.27 -10.06
N SER A 28 -14.17 -17.45 -9.10
CA SER A 28 -15.23 -16.49 -8.78
C SER A 28 -14.67 -15.15 -8.32
N LEU A 29 -13.66 -15.15 -7.44
CA LEU A 29 -13.04 -13.92 -6.95
C LEU A 29 -12.27 -13.17 -8.06
N THR A 30 -11.63 -13.91 -8.97
CA THR A 30 -10.95 -13.32 -10.15
C THR A 30 -11.97 -12.69 -11.10
N GLN A 31 -13.08 -13.38 -11.39
CA GLN A 31 -14.15 -12.81 -12.22
C GLN A 31 -14.80 -11.59 -11.56
N ALA A 32 -15.01 -11.65 -10.24
CA ALA A 32 -15.55 -10.53 -9.48
C ALA A 32 -14.63 -9.31 -9.58
N LYS A 33 -13.32 -9.51 -9.42
CA LYS A 33 -12.28 -8.48 -9.57
C LYS A 33 -12.36 -7.78 -10.93
N ASP A 34 -12.34 -8.54 -12.01
CA ASP A 34 -12.36 -7.99 -13.38
C ASP A 34 -13.64 -7.17 -13.61
N LEU A 35 -14.77 -7.67 -13.10
CA LEU A 35 -16.04 -6.96 -13.16
C LEU A 35 -16.01 -5.66 -12.36
N LEU A 36 -15.47 -5.67 -11.13
CA LEU A 36 -15.35 -4.45 -10.31
C LEU A 36 -14.51 -3.37 -10.94
N LEU A 37 -13.43 -3.73 -11.63
CA LEU A 37 -12.60 -2.74 -12.30
C LEU A 37 -13.33 -2.00 -13.42
N SER A 38 -14.36 -2.63 -14.00
CA SER A 38 -15.23 -2.07 -15.04
C SER A 38 -16.47 -1.33 -14.51
N LEU A 39 -16.79 -1.47 -13.22
CA LEU A 39 -18.00 -0.92 -12.61
C LEU A 39 -17.80 0.50 -12.07
N ASP A 40 -18.92 1.21 -11.92
CA ASP A 40 -18.97 2.55 -11.31
C ASP A 40 -18.50 2.49 -9.84
N PRO A 41 -17.55 3.34 -9.41
CA PRO A 41 -17.12 3.53 -8.02
C PRO A 41 -18.23 3.49 -6.96
N SER A 42 -19.42 3.99 -7.28
CA SER A 42 -20.60 4.00 -6.40
C SER A 42 -21.06 2.62 -5.93
N LEU A 43 -20.69 1.54 -6.64
CA LEU A 43 -21.09 0.16 -6.36
C LEU A 43 -20.16 -0.55 -5.36
N SER A 44 -19.07 0.09 -4.96
CA SER A 44 -18.07 -0.49 -4.08
C SER A 44 -18.52 -0.66 -2.63
N ALA A 45 -19.53 0.12 -2.19
CA ALA A 45 -19.98 0.12 -0.81
C ALA A 45 -20.56 -1.23 -0.37
N ASP A 46 -21.37 -1.85 -1.23
CA ASP A 46 -22.06 -3.11 -0.94
C ASP A 46 -21.14 -4.34 -0.88
N LEU A 47 -19.87 -4.17 -1.27
CA LEU A 47 -18.88 -5.25 -1.38
C LEU A 47 -18.07 -5.43 -0.12
N PHE A 48 -18.03 -4.40 0.74
CA PHE A 48 -17.19 -4.39 1.92
C PHE A 48 -17.46 -5.55 2.90
N PRO A 49 -18.73 -5.95 3.16
CA PRO A 49 -19.01 -7.15 3.97
C PRO A 49 -18.33 -8.41 3.43
N PHE A 50 -18.30 -8.58 2.11
CA PHE A 50 -17.65 -9.74 1.49
C PHE A 50 -16.13 -9.73 1.70
N PHE A 51 -15.49 -8.56 1.68
CA PHE A 51 -14.05 -8.45 1.94
C PHE A 51 -13.67 -8.82 3.38
N LEU A 52 -14.50 -8.44 4.36
CA LEU A 52 -14.30 -8.84 5.75
C LEU A 52 -14.44 -10.35 5.95
N GLU A 53 -15.37 -10.99 5.24
CA GLU A 53 -15.50 -12.46 5.25
C GLU A 53 -14.29 -13.13 4.59
N LEU A 54 -13.87 -12.66 3.40
CA LEU A 54 -12.69 -13.16 2.69
C LEU A 54 -11.40 -12.99 3.51
N GLN A 55 -11.31 -11.96 4.35
CA GLN A 55 -10.17 -11.75 5.24
C GLN A 55 -9.95 -12.93 6.18
N SER A 56 -11.04 -13.58 6.62
CA SER A 56 -11.03 -14.70 7.55
C SER A 56 -10.99 -16.06 6.86
N SER A 57 -10.83 -16.09 5.52
CA SER A 57 -10.77 -17.34 4.75
C SER A 57 -9.59 -18.21 5.22
N PRO A 58 -9.79 -19.53 5.44
CA PRO A 58 -8.70 -20.43 5.78
C PRO A 58 -7.68 -20.58 4.65
N GLU A 59 -8.09 -20.37 3.40
CA GLU A 59 -7.24 -20.54 2.22
C GLU A 59 -6.35 -19.31 1.97
N SER A 60 -5.04 -19.47 2.13
CA SER A 60 -4.07 -18.38 1.91
C SER A 60 -4.18 -17.75 0.51
N LEU A 61 -4.43 -18.53 -0.53
CA LEU A 61 -4.57 -17.99 -1.89
C LEU A 61 -5.76 -17.03 -2.02
N VAL A 62 -6.85 -17.26 -1.28
CA VAL A 62 -8.01 -16.37 -1.26
C VAL A 62 -7.65 -15.06 -0.56
N ARG A 63 -7.00 -15.14 0.62
CA ARG A 63 -6.51 -13.95 1.35
C ARG A 63 -5.51 -13.14 0.50
N LYS A 64 -4.63 -13.82 -0.24
CA LYS A 64 -3.67 -13.18 -1.16
C LYS A 64 -4.39 -12.41 -2.28
N LEU A 65 -5.39 -13.03 -2.90
CA LEU A 65 -6.16 -12.40 -3.98
C LEU A 65 -7.00 -11.23 -3.46
N LEU A 66 -7.50 -11.29 -2.22
CA LEU A 66 -8.16 -10.15 -1.57
C LEU A 66 -7.20 -8.95 -1.43
N ILE A 67 -5.95 -9.17 -1.02
CA ILE A 67 -4.95 -8.09 -0.92
C ILE A 67 -4.74 -7.40 -2.29
N GLN A 68 -4.60 -8.20 -3.35
CA GLN A 68 -4.43 -7.69 -4.72
C GLN A 68 -5.67 -6.92 -5.17
N LEU A 69 -6.86 -7.41 -4.84
CA LEU A 69 -8.12 -6.73 -5.13
C LEU A 69 -8.20 -5.37 -4.44
N ILE A 70 -7.80 -5.28 -3.17
CA ILE A 70 -7.76 -4.02 -2.41
C ILE A 70 -6.84 -2.99 -3.11
N GLU A 71 -5.67 -3.43 -3.56
CA GLU A 71 -4.74 -2.57 -4.29
C GLU A 71 -5.32 -2.07 -5.62
N GLU A 72 -5.95 -2.96 -6.40
CA GLU A 72 -6.48 -2.65 -7.73
C GLU A 72 -7.75 -1.79 -7.69
N ILE A 73 -8.63 -2.00 -6.70
CA ILE A 73 -9.78 -1.10 -6.47
C ILE A 73 -9.28 0.29 -6.03
N GLY A 74 -8.17 0.35 -5.29
CA GLY A 74 -7.51 1.58 -4.88
C GLY A 74 -8.48 2.56 -4.19
N PHE A 75 -8.60 3.77 -4.75
CA PHE A 75 -9.47 4.82 -4.24
C PHE A 75 -10.87 4.85 -4.88
N LYS A 76 -11.23 3.84 -5.70
CA LYS A 76 -12.59 3.76 -6.27
C LYS A 76 -13.66 3.52 -5.21
N ALA A 77 -13.27 3.06 -4.01
CA ALA A 77 -14.17 2.79 -2.90
C ALA A 77 -14.06 3.84 -1.78
N VAL A 78 -14.19 5.13 -2.12
CA VAL A 78 -13.87 6.27 -1.24
C VAL A 78 -14.40 6.13 0.19
N ASP A 79 -15.66 5.72 0.38
CA ASP A 79 -16.29 5.61 1.70
C ASP A 79 -15.75 4.46 2.55
N HIS A 80 -15.10 3.47 1.93
CA HIS A 80 -14.59 2.26 2.59
C HIS A 80 -13.08 2.10 2.48
N SER A 81 -12.40 2.96 1.71
CA SER A 81 -10.95 2.95 1.55
C SER A 81 -10.19 2.91 2.89
N PRO A 82 -10.54 3.69 3.95
CA PRO A 82 -9.88 3.56 5.25
C PRO A 82 -9.98 2.15 5.85
N ALA A 83 -11.14 1.51 5.70
CA ALA A 83 -11.40 0.19 6.24
C ALA A 83 -10.68 -0.91 5.44
N LEU A 84 -10.55 -0.75 4.11
CA LEU A 84 -9.74 -1.64 3.27
C LEU A 84 -8.26 -1.64 3.66
N VAL A 85 -7.70 -0.49 4.02
CA VAL A 85 -6.32 -0.41 4.53
C VAL A 85 -6.18 -1.13 5.88
N SER A 86 -7.20 -1.11 6.73
CA SER A 86 -7.16 -1.84 8.00
C SER A 86 -7.08 -3.36 7.80
N ILE A 87 -7.64 -3.88 6.70
CA ILE A 87 -7.50 -5.28 6.30
C ILE A 87 -6.02 -5.61 5.99
N LEU A 88 -5.32 -4.74 5.25
CA LEU A 88 -3.88 -4.90 4.97
C LEU A 88 -3.05 -4.92 6.26
N LEU A 89 -3.35 -4.02 7.19
CA LEU A 89 -2.68 -3.98 8.50
C LEU A 89 -2.85 -5.29 9.27
N THR A 90 -4.04 -5.90 9.18
CA THR A 90 -4.31 -7.20 9.80
C THR A 90 -3.46 -8.31 9.15
N PHE A 91 -3.34 -8.28 7.81
CA PHE A 91 -2.54 -9.25 7.07
C PHE A 91 -1.02 -9.16 7.30
N LEU A 92 -0.51 -8.06 7.84
CA LEU A 92 0.88 -8.00 8.29
C LEU A 92 1.18 -8.96 9.45
N ARG A 93 0.15 -9.45 10.14
CA ARG A 93 0.23 -10.41 11.25
C ARG A 93 -0.27 -11.80 10.86
N ASP A 94 -0.48 -12.06 9.57
CA ASP A 94 -0.95 -13.36 9.10
C ASP A 94 0.07 -14.47 9.42
N ALA A 95 -0.44 -15.67 9.71
CA ALA A 95 0.40 -16.83 10.00
C ALA A 95 1.17 -17.32 8.75
N ASP A 96 0.63 -17.08 7.55
CA ASP A 96 1.27 -17.46 6.30
C ASP A 96 2.20 -16.33 5.79
N PRO A 97 3.51 -16.59 5.67
CA PRO A 97 4.47 -15.61 5.19
C PRO A 97 4.17 -15.04 3.80
N ILE A 98 3.47 -15.78 2.93
CA ILE A 98 3.08 -15.31 1.59
C ILE A 98 2.13 -14.13 1.70
N ILE A 99 1.24 -14.14 2.70
CA ILE A 99 0.24 -13.11 2.92
C ILE A 99 0.87 -11.86 3.51
N VAL A 100 1.77 -12.03 4.48
CA VAL A 100 2.55 -10.90 5.03
C VAL A 100 3.35 -10.22 3.92
N LYS A 101 4.05 -11.00 3.07
CA LYS A 101 4.81 -10.46 1.93
C LYS A 101 3.92 -9.70 0.95
N GLN A 102 2.78 -10.28 0.57
CA GLN A 102 1.84 -9.63 -0.35
C GLN A 102 1.27 -8.33 0.25
N SER A 103 0.94 -8.33 1.55
CA SER A 103 0.43 -7.14 2.24
C SER A 103 1.47 -6.02 2.26
N ILE A 104 2.75 -6.32 2.49
CA ILE A 104 3.83 -5.32 2.40
C ILE A 104 3.92 -4.73 0.99
N VAL A 105 3.92 -5.58 -0.05
CA VAL A 105 4.03 -5.12 -1.45
C VAL A 105 2.85 -4.23 -1.83
N SER A 106 1.63 -4.73 -1.66
CA SER A 106 0.41 -4.00 -2.04
C SER A 106 0.22 -2.74 -1.19
N GLY A 107 0.46 -2.81 0.11
CA GLY A 107 0.39 -1.64 0.99
C GLY A 107 1.45 -0.59 0.69
N THR A 108 2.64 -0.99 0.22
CA THR A 108 3.66 -0.04 -0.26
C THR A 108 3.16 0.75 -1.47
N ASN A 109 2.56 0.06 -2.45
CA ASN A 109 2.02 0.72 -3.64
C ASN A 109 0.88 1.69 -3.29
N ILE A 110 -0.02 1.27 -2.40
CA ILE A 110 -1.09 2.14 -1.87
C ILE A 110 -0.48 3.34 -1.13
N PHE A 111 0.59 3.16 -0.35
CA PHE A 111 1.21 4.23 0.43
C PHE A 111 1.68 5.37 -0.48
N CYS A 112 2.39 5.01 -1.55
CA CYS A 112 2.85 5.94 -2.57
C CYS A 112 1.66 6.64 -3.25
N ASN A 113 0.63 5.88 -3.65
CA ASN A 113 -0.54 6.43 -4.33
C ASN A 113 -1.31 7.42 -3.43
N VAL A 114 -1.48 7.11 -2.14
CA VAL A 114 -2.15 8.00 -1.18
C VAL A 114 -1.37 9.30 -1.04
N PHE A 115 -0.04 9.22 -0.90
CA PHE A 115 0.81 10.40 -0.79
C PHE A 115 0.69 11.32 -2.02
N VAL A 116 0.72 10.74 -3.22
CA VAL A 116 0.54 11.50 -4.47
C VAL A 116 -0.84 12.14 -4.52
N GLU A 117 -1.89 11.38 -4.21
CA GLU A 117 -3.27 11.87 -4.26
C GLU A 117 -3.49 13.02 -3.24
N MET A 118 -2.91 12.93 -2.04
CA MET A 118 -2.96 14.00 -1.03
C MET A 118 -2.38 15.32 -1.58
N ILE A 119 -1.23 15.25 -2.26
CA ILE A 119 -0.60 16.40 -2.89
C ILE A 119 -1.49 16.95 -4.00
N VAL A 120 -1.96 16.09 -4.90
CA VAL A 120 -2.75 16.48 -6.07
C VAL A 120 -4.06 17.16 -5.65
N GLN A 121 -4.82 16.58 -4.71
CA GLN A 121 -6.06 17.19 -4.22
C GLN A 121 -5.82 18.54 -3.57
N PHE A 122 -4.78 18.66 -2.74
CA PHE A 122 -4.47 19.92 -2.08
C PHE A 122 -4.04 21.00 -3.09
N GLN A 123 -3.23 20.66 -4.09
CA GLN A 123 -2.83 21.61 -5.12
C GLN A 123 -4.00 22.05 -6.02
N GLN A 124 -4.91 21.14 -6.36
CA GLN A 124 -6.05 21.44 -7.25
C GLN A 124 -7.18 22.19 -6.55
N TYR A 125 -7.49 21.81 -5.30
CA TYR A 125 -8.70 22.27 -4.61
C TYR A 125 -8.42 23.05 -3.33
N GLY A 126 -7.16 23.17 -2.90
CA GLY A 126 -6.77 23.81 -1.64
C GLY A 126 -7.20 23.05 -0.39
N LYS A 127 -7.71 21.82 -0.54
CA LYS A 127 -8.20 20.97 0.55
C LYS A 127 -8.03 19.50 0.18
N VAL A 128 -8.04 18.66 1.21
CA VAL A 128 -8.04 17.20 1.08
C VAL A 128 -9.39 16.66 1.52
N GLU A 129 -9.93 15.66 0.83
CA GLU A 129 -11.18 15.03 1.23
C GLU A 129 -11.01 14.14 2.48
N ARG A 130 -11.98 14.18 3.39
CA ARG A 130 -11.91 13.47 4.69
C ARG A 130 -11.63 11.98 4.57
N TRP A 131 -12.12 11.32 3.51
CA TRP A 131 -11.86 9.90 3.32
C TRP A 131 -10.37 9.66 3.06
N LEU A 132 -9.70 10.51 2.28
CA LEU A 132 -8.29 10.41 1.97
C LEU A 132 -7.42 10.74 3.19
N GLU A 133 -7.85 11.73 3.99
CA GLU A 133 -7.25 11.99 5.31
C GLU A 133 -7.33 10.73 6.19
N GLY A 134 -8.49 10.08 6.23
CA GLY A 134 -8.70 8.83 6.95
C GLY A 134 -7.81 7.69 6.45
N VAL A 135 -7.68 7.53 5.13
CA VAL A 135 -6.77 6.55 4.51
C VAL A 135 -5.33 6.86 4.91
N TRP A 136 -4.88 8.11 4.83
CA TRP A 136 -3.53 8.52 5.22
C TRP A 136 -3.22 8.16 6.68
N MET A 137 -4.15 8.39 7.61
CA MET A 137 -3.98 8.00 9.01
C MET A 137 -3.80 6.49 9.19
N TRP A 138 -4.49 5.66 8.39
CA TRP A 138 -4.26 4.22 8.39
C TRP A 138 -2.94 3.82 7.74
N MET A 139 -2.51 4.53 6.70
CA MET A 139 -1.21 4.31 6.07
C MET A 139 -0.04 4.66 7.00
N LEU A 140 -0.19 5.63 7.90
CA LEU A 140 0.80 5.89 8.95
C LEU A 140 0.93 4.71 9.93
N LYS A 141 -0.19 4.09 10.33
CA LYS A 141 -0.16 2.86 11.14
C LYS A 141 0.47 1.68 10.41
N PHE A 142 0.17 1.55 9.12
CA PHE A 142 0.80 0.56 8.25
C PHE A 142 2.32 0.77 8.17
N LYS A 143 2.77 2.01 7.94
CA LYS A 143 4.19 2.40 7.96
C LYS A 143 4.86 1.95 9.26
N ASP A 144 4.28 2.28 10.42
CA ASP A 144 4.85 1.90 11.72
C ASP A 144 4.95 0.38 11.89
N ALA A 145 3.94 -0.37 11.45
CA ALA A 145 3.96 -1.84 11.49
C ALA A 145 5.04 -2.44 10.58
N VAL A 146 5.22 -1.91 9.35
CA VAL A 146 6.26 -2.37 8.43
C VAL A 146 7.66 -2.00 8.92
N PHE A 147 7.82 -0.84 9.58
CA PHE A 147 9.06 -0.46 10.26
C PHE A 147 9.40 -1.47 11.37
N GLY A 148 8.42 -1.87 12.19
CA GLY A 148 8.61 -2.93 13.19
C GLY A 148 9.10 -4.23 12.54
N ILE A 149 8.44 -4.69 11.47
CA ILE A 149 8.82 -5.89 10.72
C ILE A 149 10.25 -5.81 10.15
N ALA A 150 10.66 -4.65 9.65
CA ALA A 150 12.00 -4.48 9.07
C ALA A 150 13.12 -4.62 10.12
N LEU A 151 12.84 -4.18 11.36
CA LEU A 151 13.84 -4.06 12.41
C LEU A 151 13.86 -5.26 13.36
N GLU A 152 12.70 -5.85 13.64
CA GLU A 152 12.57 -6.99 14.54
C GLU A 152 13.15 -8.29 13.94
N PRO A 153 13.54 -9.27 14.78
CA PRO A 153 13.93 -10.59 14.30
C PRO A 153 12.77 -11.29 13.56
N GLY A 154 13.05 -11.94 12.43
CA GLY A 154 12.01 -12.56 11.62
C GLY A 154 12.56 -13.19 10.34
N SER A 155 11.65 -13.65 9.47
CA SER A 155 12.06 -14.28 8.21
C SER A 155 12.78 -13.28 7.31
N ALA A 156 13.94 -13.68 6.77
CA ALA A 156 14.77 -12.80 5.93
C ALA A 156 14.00 -12.21 4.73
N GLY A 157 13.12 -13.00 4.11
CA GLY A 157 12.32 -12.55 2.98
C GLY A 157 11.27 -11.49 3.32
N ILE A 158 10.65 -11.57 4.50
CA ILE A 158 9.71 -10.54 4.97
C ILE A 158 10.50 -9.28 5.38
N LYS A 159 11.62 -9.45 6.10
CA LYS A 159 12.49 -8.34 6.49
C LYS A 159 13.00 -7.56 5.27
N LEU A 160 13.38 -8.27 4.20
CA LEU A 160 13.81 -7.63 2.95
C LEU A 160 12.75 -6.69 2.38
N LEU A 161 11.48 -7.12 2.34
CA LEU A 161 10.39 -6.28 1.86
C LEU A 161 10.14 -5.09 2.80
N GLY A 162 10.25 -5.29 4.11
CA GLY A 162 10.20 -4.19 5.07
C GLY A 162 11.31 -3.16 4.83
N LEU A 163 12.55 -3.60 4.60
CA LEU A 163 13.66 -2.71 4.29
C LEU A 163 13.45 -1.99 2.94
N LYS A 164 12.85 -2.66 1.93
CA LYS A 164 12.49 -2.04 0.65
C LYS A 164 11.46 -0.93 0.84
N PHE A 165 10.50 -1.12 1.75
CA PHE A 165 9.56 -0.07 2.12
C PHE A 165 10.26 1.13 2.80
N LEU A 166 11.24 0.89 3.68
CA LEU A 166 12.03 1.97 4.30
C LEU A 166 12.81 2.78 3.26
N GLU A 167 13.41 2.13 2.26
CA GLU A 167 14.05 2.82 1.14
C GLU A 167 13.04 3.68 0.37
N ILE A 168 11.88 3.12 0.00
CA ILE A 168 10.82 3.88 -0.70
C ILE A 168 10.36 5.07 0.14
N PHE A 169 10.21 4.89 1.45
CA PHE A 169 9.90 5.99 2.37
C PHE A 169 10.97 7.09 2.31
N VAL A 170 12.25 6.73 2.36
CA VAL A 170 13.35 7.71 2.22
C VAL A 170 13.28 8.42 0.87
N LEU A 171 13.03 7.71 -0.23
CA LEU A 171 12.92 8.29 -1.57
C LEU A 171 11.74 9.27 -1.69
N LEU A 172 10.59 8.95 -1.09
CA LEU A 172 9.42 9.84 -1.09
C LEU A 172 9.69 11.12 -0.30
N PHE A 173 10.44 11.05 0.80
CA PHE A 173 10.57 12.14 1.75
C PHE A 173 11.94 12.83 1.77
N THR A 174 12.82 12.48 0.83
CA THR A 174 14.06 13.21 0.54
C THR A 174 13.84 14.02 -0.73
N PRO A 175 14.00 15.36 -0.70
CA PRO A 175 13.82 16.16 -1.90
C PRO A 175 14.88 15.82 -2.94
N ASP A 176 14.49 15.81 -4.22
CA ASP A 176 15.47 15.76 -5.30
C ASP A 176 16.37 17.00 -5.22
N ASN A 177 17.67 16.80 -5.42
CA ASN A 177 18.64 17.89 -5.53
C ASN A 177 18.47 18.72 -6.83
N ASN A 178 17.60 18.24 -7.73
CA ASN A 178 17.25 18.91 -8.98
C ASN A 178 16.03 19.80 -8.73
N SER A 179 16.18 21.10 -9.00
CA SER A 179 15.06 22.03 -8.96
C SER A 179 13.91 21.55 -9.88
N PRO A 180 12.63 21.78 -9.50
CA PRO A 180 11.48 21.39 -10.33
C PRO A 180 11.42 22.13 -11.68
N GLU A 181 12.33 23.06 -11.95
CA GLU A 181 12.36 23.89 -13.17
C GLU A 181 12.98 23.21 -14.40
N LYS A 182 13.47 21.95 -14.31
CA LYS A 182 14.28 21.34 -15.41
C LYS A 182 13.75 20.06 -16.05
N SER A 183 12.50 19.67 -15.85
CA SER A 183 11.95 18.48 -16.53
C SER A 183 10.68 18.76 -17.31
N THR A 184 10.73 19.73 -18.24
CA THR A 184 9.73 19.91 -19.31
C THR A 184 10.09 19.06 -20.54
N GLY A 185 10.57 17.84 -20.34
CA GLY A 185 10.85 16.86 -21.39
C GLY A 185 9.88 15.69 -21.27
N GLU A 186 9.00 15.52 -22.26
CA GLU A 186 8.14 14.34 -22.41
C GLU A 186 9.00 13.08 -22.31
N GLY A 187 8.89 12.36 -21.19
CA GLY A 187 9.53 11.05 -21.00
C GLY A 187 10.09 10.77 -19.61
N SER A 188 10.40 11.79 -18.80
CA SER A 188 10.80 11.59 -17.40
C SER A 188 9.59 11.73 -16.49
N ARG A 189 8.91 10.61 -16.16
CA ARG A 189 8.02 10.60 -15.00
C ARG A 189 8.91 10.72 -13.76
N GLN A 190 9.21 11.94 -13.34
CA GLN A 190 9.87 12.16 -12.06
C GLN A 190 9.01 11.51 -10.98
N ALA A 191 9.60 10.58 -10.22
CA ALA A 191 8.89 9.91 -9.14
C ALA A 191 8.46 10.99 -8.14
N ALA A 192 7.16 11.05 -7.84
CA ALA A 192 6.63 12.03 -6.92
C ALA A 192 7.34 11.91 -5.56
N ASN A 193 7.77 13.04 -5.02
CA ASN A 193 8.43 13.12 -3.72
C ASN A 193 8.04 14.42 -3.00
N ILE A 194 8.59 14.65 -1.82
CA ILE A 194 8.28 15.78 -0.95
C ILE A 194 8.53 17.15 -1.57
N SER A 195 9.32 17.24 -2.66
CA SER A 195 9.49 18.50 -3.40
C SER A 195 8.21 18.97 -4.11
N TRP A 196 7.28 18.07 -4.40
CA TRP A 196 5.98 18.41 -4.98
C TRP A 196 5.05 19.06 -3.95
N LEU A 197 5.38 18.99 -2.65
CA LEU A 197 4.61 19.64 -1.61
C LEU A 197 4.91 21.15 -1.59
N VAL A 198 4.04 21.94 -2.23
CA VAL A 198 4.15 23.40 -2.26
C VAL A 198 3.21 24.00 -1.21
N GLY A 199 3.76 24.81 -0.31
CA GLY A 199 2.99 25.51 0.74
C GLY A 199 2.75 24.68 2.00
N GLY A 200 1.85 25.17 2.86
CA GLY A 200 1.52 24.55 4.15
C GLY A 200 0.37 23.55 4.01
N HIS A 201 0.68 22.28 3.78
CA HIS A 201 -0.33 21.22 3.76
C HIS A 201 -0.74 20.84 5.20
N PRO A 202 -2.04 20.72 5.52
CA PRO A 202 -2.52 20.55 6.91
C PRO A 202 -2.08 19.23 7.58
N LEU A 203 -1.98 18.15 6.81
CA LEU A 203 -1.61 16.82 7.31
C LEU A 203 -0.22 16.32 6.93
N LEU A 204 0.39 16.88 5.88
CA LEU A 204 1.72 16.52 5.42
C LEU A 204 2.65 17.63 5.89
N ASP A 205 3.27 17.45 7.06
CA ASP A 205 4.30 18.37 7.53
C ASP A 205 5.63 18.04 6.82
N PRO A 206 6.11 18.88 5.88
CA PRO A 206 7.34 18.60 5.16
C PRO A 206 8.56 18.53 6.07
N VAL A 207 8.57 19.26 7.20
CA VAL A 207 9.69 19.28 8.13
C VAL A 207 9.75 17.96 8.90
N ALA A 208 8.63 17.53 9.46
CA ALA A 208 8.53 16.25 10.17
C ALA A 208 8.86 15.07 9.24
N LEU A 209 8.29 15.04 8.02
CA LEU A 209 8.51 13.95 7.06
C LEU A 209 9.97 13.85 6.62
N LYS A 210 10.63 14.98 6.31
CA LYS A 210 12.06 15.01 5.98
C LYS A 210 12.93 14.57 7.16
N SER A 211 12.59 15.02 8.37
CA SER A 211 13.31 14.60 9.58
C SER A 211 13.17 13.09 9.82
N GLU A 212 12.00 12.51 9.59
CA GLU A 212 11.77 11.07 9.71
C GLU A 212 12.51 10.28 8.62
N ALA A 213 12.57 10.80 7.40
CA ALA A 213 13.39 10.22 6.32
C ALA A 213 14.87 10.17 6.70
N ASN A 214 15.41 11.28 7.21
CA ASN A 214 16.80 11.36 7.66
C ASN A 214 17.11 10.37 8.79
N ARG A 215 16.17 10.21 9.75
CA ARG A 215 16.29 9.19 10.80
C ARG A 215 16.29 7.78 10.20
N THR A 216 15.45 7.52 9.20
CA THR A 216 15.36 6.24 8.50
C THR A 216 16.66 5.91 7.74
N ILE A 217 17.30 6.90 7.11
CA ILE A 217 18.65 6.75 6.54
C ILE A 217 19.64 6.30 7.62
N GLY A 218 19.64 6.95 8.78
CA GLY A 218 20.49 6.56 9.91
C GLY A 218 20.27 5.12 10.35
N ILE A 219 19.02 4.65 10.38
CA ILE A 219 18.68 3.25 10.67
C ILE A 219 19.26 2.31 9.61
N LEU A 220 19.07 2.61 8.33
CA LEU A 220 19.60 1.79 7.22
C LEU A 220 21.14 1.73 7.25
N LEU A 221 21.82 2.84 7.52
CA LEU A 221 23.27 2.90 7.66
C LEU A 221 23.78 2.08 8.86
N ASN A 222 23.06 2.11 10.00
CA ASN A 222 23.41 1.31 11.16
C ASN A 222 23.31 -0.21 10.88
N LEU A 223 22.38 -0.63 10.03
CA LEU A 223 22.26 -2.03 9.60
C LEU A 223 23.43 -2.49 8.71
N LEU A 224 24.20 -1.55 8.14
CA LEU A 224 25.40 -1.85 7.34
C LEU A 224 26.68 -1.87 8.16
N GLN A 225 26.66 -1.48 9.44
CA GLN A 225 27.88 -1.41 10.23
C GLN A 225 28.51 -2.81 10.46
N PRO A 226 29.84 -2.92 10.45
CA PRO A 226 30.54 -4.18 10.74
C PRO A 226 30.15 -4.69 12.13
N GLY A 227 29.36 -5.77 12.19
CA GLY A 227 28.83 -6.33 13.44
C GLY A 227 27.30 -6.38 13.53
N ALA A 228 26.58 -5.71 12.62
CA ALA A 228 25.15 -5.92 12.47
C ALA A 228 24.87 -7.34 11.94
N SER A 229 23.99 -8.09 12.61
CA SER A 229 23.65 -9.48 12.27
C SER A 229 22.72 -9.59 11.06
N LEU A 230 23.04 -8.90 9.97
CA LEU A 230 22.24 -8.90 8.76
C LEU A 230 22.74 -10.01 7.82
N PRO A 231 21.86 -10.94 7.39
CA PRO A 231 22.20 -11.91 6.34
C PRO A 231 22.83 -11.23 5.14
N GLY A 232 23.92 -11.80 4.58
CA GLY A 232 24.70 -11.15 3.52
C GLY A 232 23.90 -10.72 2.28
N CYS A 233 22.81 -11.41 1.96
CA CYS A 233 21.90 -11.00 0.89
C CYS A 233 21.19 -9.66 1.17
N LEU A 234 20.80 -9.40 2.42
CA LEU A 234 20.20 -8.13 2.82
C LEU A 234 21.23 -7.00 2.81
N THR A 235 22.47 -7.28 3.18
CA THR A 235 23.57 -6.29 3.16
C THR A 235 23.84 -5.80 1.74
N ILE A 236 23.94 -6.71 0.77
CA ILE A 236 24.13 -6.35 -0.66
C ILE A 236 22.97 -5.49 -1.15
N THR A 237 21.74 -5.85 -0.76
CA THR A 237 20.56 -5.09 -1.19
C THR A 237 20.52 -3.68 -0.59
N VAL A 238 20.80 -3.52 0.70
CA VAL A 238 20.86 -2.18 1.33
C VAL A 238 22.00 -1.34 0.77
N ILE A 239 23.16 -1.94 0.46
CA ILE A 239 24.25 -1.24 -0.24
C ILE A 239 23.80 -0.73 -1.60
N ASN A 240 23.19 -1.58 -2.43
CA ASN A 240 22.69 -1.19 -3.75
C ASN A 240 21.62 -0.09 -3.73
N TRP A 241 20.94 0.13 -2.60
CA TRP A 241 19.95 1.20 -2.45
C TRP A 241 20.55 2.53 -2.01
N ILE A 242 21.72 2.49 -1.38
CA ILE A 242 22.41 3.68 -0.87
C ILE A 242 23.42 4.21 -1.91
N THR A 243 23.94 3.36 -2.79
CA THR A 243 24.83 3.72 -3.91
C THR A 243 24.06 4.14 -5.15
#